data_AF-A0A4Q6AGW4-F1
#
_entry.id   AF-A0A4Q6AGW4-F1
#
_cell.length_a   1.000
_cell.length_b   1.000
_cell.length_c   1.000
_cell.angle_alpha   90.00
_cell.angle_beta   90.00
_cell.angle_gamma   90.00
#
_symmetry.space_group_name_H-M   'P 1'
#
loop_
_entity.id
_entity.type
_entity.pdbx_description
1 polymer ?
#
loop_
_entity_poly.entity_id
_entity_poly.type
_entity_poly.pdbx_seq_one_letter_code
_entity_poly.pdbx_strand_id
1 'polypeptide(L)'
;MERRKFIVTGSLLSAGSFFFSNALLAQTPGAANEKKALYSIFKDPETIYRPFVRWWWNGNKVEKAEIIRELKLLKEAGIGGVEINPIKFPPRTDDLGIPTLRWLSPEWIDILDFTLEEAKKKGIICDLIVGSGWPFGAEYLEGDERADIITVGVKKVTGMMDYEVPLFDFLKEADPA
;
A
#
# COMPACT_ATOMS: atom_id res chain seq x y z
N MET A 1 -43.08 45.67 29.43
CA MET A 1 -42.28 44.43 29.65
C MET A 1 -40.90 44.85 30.15
N GLU A 2 -40.55 44.49 31.38
CA GLU A 2 -39.32 44.93 32.06
C GLU A 2 -38.09 44.21 31.48
N ARG A 3 -37.28 44.90 30.65
CA ARG A 3 -36.09 44.33 29.98
C ARG A 3 -35.15 43.59 30.93
N ARG A 4 -35.01 44.05 32.18
CA ARG A 4 -34.19 43.37 33.20
C ARG A 4 -34.73 42.00 33.58
N LYS A 5 -36.06 41.85 33.75
CA LYS A 5 -36.67 40.55 34.08
C LYS A 5 -36.54 39.57 32.91
N PHE A 6 -36.71 40.04 31.68
CA PHE A 6 -36.55 39.20 30.49
C PHE A 6 -35.13 38.63 30.35
N ILE A 7 -34.10 39.47 30.57
CA ILE A 7 -32.70 39.01 30.51
C ILE A 7 -32.41 38.02 31.64
N VAL A 8 -32.79 38.32 32.89
CA VAL A 8 -32.51 37.43 34.02
C VAL A 8 -33.21 36.08 33.89
N THR A 9 -34.49 36.06 33.51
CA THR A 9 -35.24 34.81 33.33
C THR A 9 -34.72 34.02 32.12
N GLY A 10 -34.34 34.70 31.04
CA GLY A 10 -33.71 34.06 29.88
C GLY A 10 -32.34 33.44 30.19
N SER A 11 -31.51 34.12 31.00
CA SER A 11 -30.20 33.59 31.43
C SER A 11 -30.34 32.37 32.34
N LEU A 12 -31.32 32.36 33.25
CA LEU A 12 -31.59 31.23 34.14
C LEU A 12 -32.11 30.00 33.39
N LEU A 13 -32.98 30.18 32.40
CA LEU A 13 -33.46 29.09 31.53
C LEU A 13 -32.33 28.50 30.69
N SER A 14 -31.46 29.35 30.13
CA SER A 14 -30.29 28.93 29.35
C SER A 14 -29.29 28.13 30.19
N ALA A 15 -28.99 28.60 31.41
CA ALA A 15 -28.11 27.88 32.33
C ALA A 15 -28.72 26.55 32.80
N GLY A 16 -30.02 26.53 33.12
CA GLY A 16 -30.74 25.32 33.51
C GLY A 16 -30.71 24.23 32.45
N SER A 17 -30.86 24.59 31.17
CA SER A 17 -30.79 23.64 30.04
C SER A 17 -29.39 23.06 29.81
N PHE A 18 -28.32 23.81 30.08
CA PHE A 18 -26.94 23.32 29.98
C PHE A 18 -26.55 22.35 31.11
N PHE A 19 -27.09 22.55 32.33
CA PHE A 19 -26.85 21.62 33.44
C PHE A 19 -27.72 20.36 33.37
N PHE A 20 -28.97 20.45 32.86
CA PHE A 20 -29.83 19.26 32.70
C PHE A 20 -29.40 18.33 31.55
N SER A 21 -28.87 18.88 30.44
CA SER A 21 -28.43 18.07 29.29
C SER A 21 -27.15 17.28 29.59
N ASN A 22 -26.20 17.85 30.32
CA ASN A 22 -25.00 17.12 30.75
C ASN A 22 -25.28 16.08 31.85
N ALA A 23 -26.27 16.30 32.72
CA ALA A 23 -26.65 15.32 33.74
C ALA A 23 -27.41 14.09 33.18
N LEU A 24 -28.12 14.25 32.06
CA LEU A 24 -28.79 13.15 31.36
C LEU A 24 -27.83 12.36 30.46
N LEU A 25 -26.85 13.01 29.85
CA LEU A 25 -25.80 12.35 29.04
C LEU A 25 -24.73 11.65 29.89
N ALA A 26 -24.57 12.02 31.17
CA ALA A 26 -23.62 11.39 32.08
C ALA A 26 -24.11 10.09 32.71
N GLN A 27 -25.38 9.71 32.53
CA GLN A 27 -26.00 8.55 33.20
C GLN A 27 -26.38 7.40 32.26
N THR A 28 -25.67 7.23 31.14
CA THR A 28 -25.68 5.96 30.40
C THR A 28 -24.54 5.08 30.92
N PRO A 29 -24.82 4.03 31.74
CA PRO A 29 -23.78 3.14 32.27
C PRO A 29 -22.93 2.48 31.17
N GLY A 30 -23.43 2.41 29.93
CA GLY A 30 -22.71 1.91 28.76
C GLY A 30 -21.59 2.82 28.25
N ALA A 31 -21.77 4.15 28.25
CA ALA A 31 -20.84 5.07 27.59
C ALA A 31 -19.48 5.18 28.31
N ALA A 32 -19.45 5.06 29.63
CA ALA A 32 -18.21 5.02 30.40
C ALA A 32 -17.44 3.70 30.20
N ASN A 33 -18.17 2.59 30.04
CA ASN A 33 -17.60 1.27 29.78
C ASN A 33 -17.02 1.18 28.35
N GLU A 34 -17.73 1.76 27.37
CA GLU A 34 -17.25 1.89 25.99
C GLU A 34 -16.00 2.77 25.90
N LYS A 35 -15.96 3.92 26.59
CA LYS A 35 -14.76 4.78 26.63
C LYS A 35 -13.55 4.06 27.23
N LYS A 36 -13.75 3.28 28.30
CA LYS A 36 -12.68 2.47 28.91
C LYS A 36 -12.21 1.36 27.96
N ALA A 37 -13.12 0.75 27.21
CA ALA A 37 -12.79 -0.24 26.19
C ALA A 37 -11.99 0.36 25.02
N LEU A 38 -12.43 1.49 24.46
CA LEU A 38 -11.72 2.18 23.38
C LEU A 38 -10.34 2.68 23.79
N TYR A 39 -10.20 3.21 25.02
CA TYR A 39 -8.89 3.62 25.54
C TYR A 39 -7.94 2.42 25.68
N SER A 40 -8.45 1.24 26.04
CA SER A 40 -7.63 0.02 26.11
C SER A 40 -7.11 -0.39 24.73
N ILE A 41 -7.98 -0.38 23.71
CA ILE A 41 -7.59 -0.69 22.32
C ILE A 41 -6.59 0.35 21.80
N PHE A 42 -6.81 1.63 22.10
CA PHE A 42 -5.91 2.70 21.68
C PHE A 42 -4.52 2.58 22.33
N LYS A 43 -4.47 2.18 23.60
CA LYS A 43 -3.21 2.00 24.34
C LYS A 43 -2.42 0.77 23.88
N ASP A 44 -3.10 -0.32 23.56
CA ASP A 44 -2.48 -1.55 23.06
C ASP A 44 -3.31 -2.12 21.90
N PRO A 45 -3.08 -1.64 20.67
CA PRO A 45 -3.85 -2.07 19.52
C PRO A 45 -3.49 -3.49 19.09
N GLU A 46 -4.52 -4.27 18.75
CA GLU A 46 -4.37 -5.55 18.08
C GLU A 46 -3.58 -5.43 16.78
N THR A 47 -2.95 -6.52 16.33
CA THR A 47 -2.11 -6.55 15.12
C THR A 47 -2.80 -6.00 13.88
N ILE A 48 -4.12 -6.19 13.74
CA ILE A 48 -4.90 -5.72 12.58
C ILE A 48 -4.90 -4.19 12.43
N TYR A 49 -4.62 -3.45 13.51
CA TYR A 49 -4.55 -1.99 13.50
C TYR A 49 -3.11 -1.46 13.34
N ARG A 50 -2.12 -2.35 13.29
CA ARG A 50 -0.71 -1.98 13.13
C ARG A 50 -0.38 -1.74 11.66
N PRO A 51 0.55 -0.82 11.35
CA PRO A 51 0.87 -0.50 9.97
C PRO A 51 1.56 -1.67 9.27
N PHE A 52 1.46 -1.64 7.94
CA PHE A 52 2.17 -2.55 7.04
C PHE A 52 3.33 -1.81 6.40
N VAL A 53 4.37 -2.56 5.99
CA VAL A 53 5.50 -2.03 5.25
C VAL A 53 5.73 -2.81 3.97
N ARG A 54 6.28 -2.13 2.97
CA ARG A 54 6.75 -2.79 1.76
C ARG A 54 8.15 -3.35 2.00
N TRP A 55 8.33 -4.64 1.78
CA TRP A 55 9.57 -5.35 2.05
C TRP A 55 10.19 -5.82 0.74
N TRP A 56 11.25 -5.13 0.31
CA TRP A 56 11.86 -5.33 -1.00
C TRP A 56 12.88 -6.46 -0.95
N TRP A 57 12.58 -7.54 -1.68
CA TRP A 57 13.51 -8.62 -1.95
C TRP A 57 14.39 -8.23 -3.13
N ASN A 58 15.36 -7.36 -2.86
CA ASN A 58 16.27 -6.82 -3.86
C ASN A 58 17.07 -7.94 -4.52
N GLY A 59 16.92 -8.09 -5.83
CA GLY A 59 17.53 -9.14 -6.62
C GLY A 59 17.10 -10.55 -6.26
N ASN A 60 16.05 -10.74 -5.43
CA ASN A 60 15.76 -12.01 -4.77
C ASN A 60 17.00 -12.62 -4.09
N LYS A 61 17.90 -11.78 -3.58
CA LYS A 61 19.08 -12.17 -2.80
C LYS A 61 18.64 -12.30 -1.34
N VAL A 62 17.98 -13.41 -1.03
CA VAL A 62 17.31 -13.63 0.27
C VAL A 62 17.78 -14.92 0.93
N GLU A 63 17.94 -14.87 2.25
CA GLU A 63 18.43 -15.98 3.06
C GLU A 63 17.53 -16.21 4.28
N LYS A 64 17.30 -17.48 4.64
CA LYS A 64 16.40 -17.86 5.74
C LYS A 64 16.76 -17.21 7.08
N ALA A 65 18.06 -17.15 7.40
CA ALA A 65 18.53 -16.55 8.65
C ALA A 65 18.22 -15.04 8.72
N GLU A 66 18.35 -14.35 7.58
CA GLU A 66 18.08 -12.93 7.49
C GLU A 66 16.58 -12.63 7.56
N ILE A 67 15.75 -13.45 6.91
CA ILE A 67 14.28 -13.38 7.03
C ILE A 67 13.84 -13.48 8.50
N ILE A 68 14.40 -14.42 9.27
CA ILE A 68 14.08 -14.53 10.71
C ILE A 68 14.44 -13.23 11.44
N ARG A 69 15.63 -12.69 11.18
CA ARG A 69 16.15 -11.48 11.81
C ARG A 69 15.28 -10.26 11.48
N GLU A 70 14.95 -10.07 10.21
CA GLU A 70 14.14 -8.95 9.73
C GLU A 70 12.71 -9.01 10.28
N LEU A 71 12.05 -10.17 10.23
CA LEU A 71 10.71 -10.34 10.82
C LEU A 71 10.70 -10.07 12.32
N LYS A 72 11.76 -10.46 13.05
CA LYS A 72 11.90 -10.12 14.47
C LYS A 72 11.99 -8.61 14.68
N LEU A 73 12.84 -7.92 13.91
CA LEU A 73 12.98 -6.46 14.00
C LEU A 73 11.67 -5.73 13.69
N LEU A 74 10.96 -6.17 12.66
CA LEU A 74 9.67 -5.58 12.28
C LEU A 74 8.63 -5.78 13.40
N LYS A 75 8.59 -6.95 14.02
CA LYS A 75 7.70 -7.23 15.15
C LYS A 75 8.02 -6.31 16.34
N GLU A 76 9.29 -6.18 16.69
CA GLU A 76 9.77 -5.32 17.79
C GLU A 76 9.48 -3.84 17.53
N ALA A 77 9.56 -3.40 16.26
CA ALA A 77 9.17 -2.06 15.84
C ALA A 77 7.65 -1.84 15.81
N GLY A 78 6.85 -2.87 16.10
CA GLY A 78 5.40 -2.79 16.16
C GLY A 78 4.68 -2.84 14.81
N ILE A 79 5.35 -3.36 13.76
CA ILE A 79 4.75 -3.60 12.44
C ILE A 79 3.80 -4.80 12.50
N GLY A 80 2.63 -4.65 11.88
CA GLY A 80 1.58 -5.67 11.85
C GLY A 80 1.63 -6.57 10.61
N GLY A 81 2.19 -6.07 9.52
CA GLY A 81 2.29 -6.82 8.27
C GLY A 81 3.36 -6.32 7.32
N VAL A 82 3.65 -7.15 6.33
CA VAL A 82 4.64 -6.90 5.28
C VAL A 82 4.04 -7.25 3.92
N GLU A 83 4.38 -6.48 2.89
CA GLU A 83 4.13 -6.82 1.49
C GLU A 83 5.46 -7.19 0.84
N ILE A 84 5.65 -8.47 0.50
CA ILE A 84 6.84 -8.98 -0.17
C ILE A 84 6.87 -8.46 -1.60
N ASN A 85 7.98 -7.81 -1.98
CA ASN A 85 8.17 -7.21 -3.30
C ASN A 85 9.48 -7.71 -3.93
N PRO A 86 9.42 -8.72 -4.80
CA PRO A 86 10.55 -9.13 -5.64
C PRO A 86 10.89 -8.00 -6.61
N ILE A 87 12.12 -7.50 -6.57
CA ILE A 87 12.56 -6.40 -7.44
C ILE A 87 13.96 -6.66 -7.99
N LYS A 88 14.24 -6.22 -9.21
CA LYS A 88 15.56 -6.38 -9.83
C LYS A 88 16.65 -5.68 -9.00
N PHE A 89 17.80 -6.33 -8.86
CA PHE A 89 18.97 -5.72 -8.24
C PHE A 89 19.55 -4.61 -9.12
N PRO A 90 20.03 -3.49 -8.57
CA PRO A 90 20.64 -2.44 -9.37
C PRO A 90 21.83 -2.99 -10.19
N PRO A 91 21.95 -2.67 -11.49
CA PRO A 91 23.01 -3.25 -12.34
C PRO A 91 24.39 -2.64 -12.14
N ARG A 92 24.50 -1.49 -11.44
CA ARG A 92 25.74 -0.73 -11.25
C ARG A 92 26.12 -0.63 -9.76
N THR A 93 26.05 -1.75 -9.05
CA THR A 93 26.45 -1.85 -7.63
C THR A 93 27.21 -3.15 -7.39
N ASP A 94 27.88 -3.25 -6.24
CA ASP A 94 28.44 -4.51 -5.74
C ASP A 94 27.31 -5.56 -5.58
N ASP A 95 27.51 -6.76 -6.12
CA ASP A 95 26.55 -7.87 -6.14
C ASP A 95 26.37 -8.52 -4.75
N LEU A 96 27.17 -8.11 -3.76
CA LEU A 96 27.21 -8.61 -2.38
C LEU A 96 27.64 -10.07 -2.25
N GLY A 97 27.90 -10.77 -3.36
CA GLY A 97 28.24 -12.19 -3.38
C GLY A 97 27.11 -13.13 -2.97
N ILE A 98 25.88 -12.62 -2.83
CA ILE A 98 24.70 -13.41 -2.45
C ILE A 98 24.03 -13.95 -3.71
N PRO A 99 23.77 -15.27 -3.84
CA PRO A 99 23.10 -15.84 -5.00
C PRO A 99 21.69 -15.25 -5.21
N THR A 100 21.37 -14.96 -6.47
CA THR A 100 20.04 -14.53 -6.89
C THR A 100 19.13 -15.74 -7.08
N LEU A 101 17.96 -15.75 -6.43
CA LEU A 101 16.92 -16.74 -6.70
C LEU A 101 16.08 -16.30 -7.90
N ARG A 102 15.87 -17.21 -8.85
CA ARG A 102 14.99 -16.94 -9.99
C ARG A 102 13.55 -16.87 -9.48
N TRP A 103 12.83 -15.80 -9.81
CA TRP A 103 11.44 -15.64 -9.41
C TRP A 103 10.59 -16.84 -9.90
N LEU A 104 9.71 -17.35 -9.03
CA LEU A 104 8.93 -18.59 -9.21
C LEU A 104 9.73 -19.89 -9.41
N SER A 105 11.05 -19.92 -9.19
CA SER A 105 11.77 -21.19 -9.13
C SER A 105 11.40 -22.00 -7.87
N PRO A 106 11.61 -23.33 -7.86
CA PRO A 106 11.36 -24.14 -6.67
C PRO A 106 12.07 -23.62 -5.42
N GLU A 107 13.28 -23.10 -5.55
CA GLU A 107 14.06 -22.53 -4.44
C GLU A 107 13.47 -21.21 -3.94
N TRP A 108 12.96 -20.36 -4.85
CA TRP A 108 12.29 -19.13 -4.46
C TRP A 108 10.96 -19.42 -3.74
N ILE A 109 10.22 -20.43 -4.19
CA ILE A 109 8.99 -20.89 -3.54
C ILE A 109 9.27 -21.46 -2.15
N ASP A 110 10.33 -22.25 -1.96
CA ASP A 110 10.74 -22.74 -0.63
C ASP A 110 11.06 -21.59 0.34
N ILE A 111 11.72 -20.53 -0.15
CA ILE A 111 11.99 -19.34 0.67
C ILE A 111 10.71 -18.57 0.97
N LEU A 112 9.77 -18.46 0.02
CA LEU A 112 8.46 -17.86 0.25
C LEU A 112 7.69 -18.62 1.33
N ASP A 113 7.56 -19.95 1.20
CA ASP A 113 6.85 -20.79 2.16
C ASP A 113 7.47 -20.67 3.57
N PHE A 114 8.80 -20.74 3.64
CA PHE A 114 9.53 -20.50 4.89
C PHE A 114 9.22 -19.12 5.48
N THR A 115 9.19 -18.08 4.66
CA THR A 115 8.87 -16.71 5.10
C THR A 115 7.46 -16.61 5.67
N LEU A 116 6.47 -17.22 5.00
CA LEU A 116 5.07 -17.23 5.44
C LEU A 116 4.92 -17.98 6.78
N GLU A 117 5.59 -19.12 6.94
CA GLU A 117 5.62 -19.85 8.20
C GLU A 117 6.24 -19.03 9.34
N GLU A 118 7.39 -18.41 9.08
CA GLU A 118 8.08 -17.61 10.07
C GLU A 118 7.26 -16.37 10.44
N ALA A 119 6.65 -15.66 9.48
CA ALA A 119 5.80 -14.52 9.77
C ALA A 119 4.57 -14.90 10.61
N LYS A 120 3.92 -16.04 10.29
CA LYS A 120 2.82 -16.60 11.06
C LYS A 120 3.23 -16.86 12.52
N LYS A 121 4.41 -17.43 12.77
CA LYS A 121 4.93 -17.66 14.14
C LYS A 121 5.09 -16.35 14.93
N LYS A 122 5.37 -15.21 14.28
CA LYS A 122 5.48 -13.89 14.93
C LYS A 122 4.17 -13.10 14.95
N GLY A 123 3.10 -13.64 14.36
CA GLY A 123 1.84 -12.92 14.17
C GLY A 123 2.03 -11.66 13.34
N ILE A 124 2.82 -11.77 12.26
CA ILE A 124 2.93 -10.77 11.19
C ILE A 124 2.11 -11.29 10.01
N ILE A 125 1.27 -10.42 9.44
CA ILE A 125 0.52 -10.73 8.22
C ILE A 125 1.44 -10.52 7.01
N CYS A 126 1.52 -11.50 6.12
CA CYS A 126 2.25 -11.36 4.86
C CYS A 126 1.29 -11.19 3.69
N ASP A 127 1.60 -10.24 2.84
CA ASP A 127 1.04 -10.04 1.51
C ASP A 127 2.16 -10.19 0.46
N LEU A 128 1.79 -10.45 -0.79
CA LEU A 128 2.70 -10.61 -1.92
C LEU A 128 2.19 -9.80 -3.10
N ILE A 129 3.05 -8.94 -3.66
CA ILE A 129 2.69 -8.16 -4.85
C ILE A 129 2.42 -9.08 -6.05
N VAL A 130 1.48 -8.68 -6.91
CA VAL A 130 1.15 -9.40 -8.15
C VAL A 130 2.27 -9.21 -9.18
N GLY A 131 3.29 -10.07 -9.14
CA GLY A 131 4.40 -10.11 -10.10
C GLY A 131 5.77 -9.79 -9.49
N SER A 132 6.72 -9.40 -10.35
CA SER A 132 8.03 -8.89 -9.91
C SER A 132 8.24 -7.47 -10.41
N GLY A 133 8.42 -6.52 -9.48
CA GLY A 133 8.56 -5.10 -9.78
C GLY A 133 7.31 -4.43 -10.37
N TRP A 134 7.52 -3.30 -11.03
CA TRP A 134 6.50 -2.51 -11.72
C TRP A 134 7.09 -1.89 -13.00
N PRO A 135 6.34 -1.78 -14.12
CA PRO A 135 4.96 -2.24 -14.33
C PRO A 135 4.84 -3.78 -14.37
N PHE A 136 3.63 -4.28 -14.12
CA PHE A 136 3.36 -5.71 -14.14
C PHE A 136 3.40 -6.26 -15.57
N GLY A 137 3.93 -7.47 -15.71
CA GLY A 137 4.04 -8.19 -16.97
C GLY A 137 4.67 -9.55 -16.75
N ALA A 138 4.74 -10.33 -17.81
CA ALA A 138 5.37 -11.65 -17.80
C ALA A 138 6.17 -11.87 -19.09
N GLU A 139 7.32 -12.54 -18.97
CA GLU A 139 8.20 -12.82 -20.12
C GLU A 139 7.54 -13.74 -21.16
N TYR A 140 6.53 -14.52 -20.74
CA TYR A 140 5.80 -15.46 -21.59
C TYR A 140 4.60 -14.85 -22.32
N LEU A 141 4.25 -13.58 -22.07
CA LEU A 141 3.14 -12.93 -22.77
C LEU A 141 3.54 -12.71 -24.24
N GLU A 142 2.66 -13.01 -25.18
CA GLU A 142 2.88 -12.86 -26.62
C GLU A 142 1.85 -11.91 -27.26
N GLY A 143 2.22 -11.28 -28.37
CA GLY A 143 1.29 -10.50 -29.21
C GLY A 143 0.37 -9.55 -28.44
N ASP A 144 -0.93 -9.83 -28.53
CA ASP A 144 -2.07 -9.09 -27.98
C ASP A 144 -2.29 -9.33 -26.46
N GLU A 145 -1.53 -10.21 -25.83
CA GLU A 145 -1.51 -10.36 -24.37
C GLU A 145 -0.70 -9.24 -23.67
N ARG A 146 0.06 -8.45 -24.45
CA ARG A 146 0.87 -7.33 -23.97
C ARG A 146 0.09 -6.02 -23.99
N ALA A 147 0.59 -5.03 -23.26
CA ALA A 147 -0.01 -3.71 -23.27
C ALA A 147 0.19 -3.03 -24.63
N ASP A 148 -0.91 -2.54 -25.21
CA ASP A 148 -0.90 -1.70 -26.40
C ASP A 148 -0.78 -0.21 -26.04
N ILE A 149 -0.13 0.54 -26.92
CA ILE A 149 -0.09 2.00 -26.86
C ILE A 149 -0.57 2.59 -28.18
N ILE A 150 -1.27 3.72 -28.09
CA ILE A 150 -1.65 4.50 -29.27
C ILE A 150 -0.53 5.51 -29.53
N THR A 151 0.00 5.49 -30.75
CA THR A 151 0.99 6.45 -31.22
C THR A 151 0.44 7.29 -32.37
N VAL A 152 1.01 8.47 -32.59
CA VAL A 152 0.57 9.42 -33.62
C VAL A 152 1.80 9.89 -34.41
N GLY A 153 1.82 9.62 -35.71
CA GLY A 153 2.76 10.21 -36.67
C GLY A 153 2.10 11.35 -37.45
N VAL A 154 2.84 12.43 -37.77
CA VAL A 154 2.28 13.64 -38.39
C VAL A 154 3.13 14.14 -39.56
N LYS A 155 2.79 13.68 -40.77
CA LYS A 155 3.49 14.13 -41.98
C LYS A 155 2.93 15.44 -42.52
N LYS A 156 3.78 16.46 -42.63
CA LYS A 156 3.44 17.70 -43.34
C LYS A 156 3.63 17.50 -44.83
N VAL A 157 2.62 17.88 -45.61
CA VAL A 157 2.63 17.81 -47.09
C VAL A 157 2.22 19.16 -47.68
N THR A 158 2.64 19.42 -48.91
CA THR A 158 2.19 20.60 -49.68
C THR A 158 0.95 20.22 -50.49
N GLY A 159 -0.02 21.12 -50.62
CA GLY A 159 -1.23 20.85 -51.41
C GLY A 159 -0.97 20.76 -52.92
N MET A 160 -1.94 20.21 -53.66
CA MET A 160 -1.88 19.99 -55.11
C MET A 160 -0.74 19.06 -55.57
N MET A 161 -0.49 17.98 -54.82
CA MET A 161 0.45 16.93 -55.19
C MET A 161 -0.16 15.54 -54.98
N ASP A 162 0.28 14.58 -55.79
CA ASP A 162 0.17 13.16 -55.45
C ASP A 162 1.34 12.81 -54.51
N TYR A 163 1.01 12.20 -53.38
CA TYR A 163 1.97 11.89 -52.33
C TYR A 163 1.95 10.38 -52.04
N GLU A 164 2.97 9.69 -52.54
CA GLU A 164 3.16 8.25 -52.36
C GLU A 164 4.40 8.00 -51.50
N VAL A 165 4.24 7.26 -50.40
CA VAL A 165 5.36 6.83 -49.56
C VAL A 165 5.14 5.40 -49.06
N PRO A 166 6.22 4.66 -48.77
CA PRO A 166 6.11 3.35 -48.15
C PRO A 166 5.37 3.42 -46.81
N LEU A 167 4.53 2.41 -46.52
CA LEU A 167 3.88 2.26 -45.21
C LEU A 167 4.90 2.30 -44.06
N PHE A 168 6.07 1.72 -44.27
CA PHE A 168 7.17 1.75 -43.31
C PHE A 168 7.55 3.17 -42.88
N ASP A 169 7.55 4.14 -43.78
CA ASP A 169 7.91 5.53 -43.46
C ASP A 169 6.86 6.21 -42.58
N PHE A 170 5.58 5.83 -42.71
CA PHE A 170 4.53 6.29 -41.80
C PHE A 170 4.64 5.62 -40.43
N LEU A 171 4.88 4.31 -40.40
CA LEU A 171 5.05 3.58 -39.15
C LEU A 171 6.26 4.05 -38.35
N LYS A 172 7.37 4.36 -39.04
CA LYS A 172 8.58 4.90 -38.42
C LYS A 172 8.33 6.25 -37.72
N GLU A 173 7.46 7.09 -38.26
CA GLU A 173 7.14 8.37 -37.66
C GLU A 173 6.29 8.23 -36.38
N ALA A 174 5.51 7.16 -36.29
CA ALA A 174 4.70 6.81 -35.13
C ALA A 174 5.39 5.78 -34.21
N ASP A 175 6.66 5.46 -34.44
CA ASP A 175 7.41 4.46 -33.67
C ASP A 175 7.70 5.01 -32.26
N PRO A 176 7.26 4.32 -31.19
CA PRO A 176 7.51 4.74 -29.80
C PRO A 176 8.96 4.50 -29.33
N ALA A 177 9.83 3.86 -30.15
CA ALA A 177 11.20 3.49 -29.81
C ALA A 177 12.26 4.60 -30.01
#